data_AF-A0A8T7GHM8-F1
#
_entry.id   AF-A0A8T7GHM8-F1
#
_cell.length_a   1.000
_cell.length_b   1.000
_cell.length_c   1.000
_cell.angle_alpha   90.00
_cell.angle_beta   90.00
_cell.angle_gamma   90.00
#
_symmetry.space_group_name_H-M   'P 1'
#
loop_
_entity.id
_entity.type
_entity.pdbx_description
1 polymer ?
#
loop_
_entity_poly.entity_id
_entity_poly.type
_entity_poly.pdbx_seq_one_letter_code
_entity_poly.pdbx_strand_id
1 'polypeptide(L)'
;MENSALVTRRAFGVLFVAVSVAVGVGSVLSEIVYQNNSPLYYYAIIWIGSFAGAIGAAGPRFRKAVPAIRGRMKNSIKWSTAAKAVNGLSWAGPFASIAAFPSLYQYLILLGIGLGNLSTYIMMKKYSGLDNREQLLVGAISLAALPVAVVIDSSLFATHQDIAVMISRILIAIAYAVGGAYALLARK
;
A
#
# COMPACT_ATOMS: atom_id res chain seq x y z
N MET A 1 -28.57 -10.39 -9.37
CA MET A 1 -27.57 -9.39 -8.95
C MET A 1 -26.26 -10.10 -8.68
N GLU A 2 -25.34 -10.11 -9.64
CA GLU A 2 -23.94 -10.45 -9.34
C GLU A 2 -23.50 -9.54 -8.18
N ASN A 3 -23.00 -10.13 -7.10
CA ASN A 3 -22.90 -9.49 -5.79
C ASN A 3 -22.07 -8.21 -5.88
N SER A 4 -22.69 -7.02 -5.77
CA SER A 4 -22.02 -5.71 -5.90
C SER A 4 -20.77 -5.58 -5.01
N ALA A 5 -20.80 -6.26 -3.85
CA ALA A 5 -19.66 -6.40 -2.96
C ALA A 5 -18.48 -7.16 -3.59
N LEU A 6 -18.74 -8.25 -4.32
CA LEU A 6 -17.71 -9.04 -5.01
C LEU A 6 -17.08 -8.27 -6.17
N VAL A 7 -17.89 -7.56 -6.96
CA VAL A 7 -17.39 -6.68 -8.03
C VAL A 7 -16.47 -5.61 -7.44
N THR A 8 -16.89 -4.99 -6.34
CA THR A 8 -16.09 -3.98 -5.63
C THR A 8 -14.81 -4.58 -5.06
N ARG A 9 -14.88 -5.78 -4.46
CA ARG A 9 -13.69 -6.48 -3.95
C ARG A 9 -12.69 -6.74 -5.08
N ARG A 10 -13.12 -7.33 -6.20
CA ARG A 10 -12.23 -7.58 -7.36
C ARG A 10 -11.67 -6.29 -7.95
N ALA A 11 -12.43 -5.21 -7.96
CA ALA A 11 -11.96 -3.89 -8.38
C ALA A 11 -10.79 -3.39 -7.52
N PHE A 12 -10.89 -3.52 -6.20
CA PHE A 12 -9.76 -3.25 -5.29
C PHE A 12 -8.62 -4.25 -5.46
N GLY A 13 -8.91 -5.50 -5.82
CA GLY A 13 -7.90 -6.50 -6.16
C GLY A 13 -7.01 -6.06 -7.33
N VAL A 14 -7.61 -5.54 -8.41
CA VAL A 14 -6.86 -4.98 -9.54
C VAL A 14 -5.98 -3.81 -9.11
N LEU A 15 -6.53 -2.89 -8.30
CA LEU A 15 -5.76 -1.75 -7.76
C LEU A 15 -4.58 -2.23 -6.92
N PHE A 16 -4.78 -3.20 -6.02
CA PHE A 16 -3.75 -3.68 -5.10
C PHE A 16 -2.63 -4.41 -5.84
N VAL A 17 -2.95 -5.22 -6.85
CA VAL A 17 -1.94 -5.82 -7.72
C VAL A 17 -1.15 -4.76 -8.48
N ALA A 18 -1.81 -3.72 -9.01
CA ALA A 18 -1.11 -2.64 -9.69
C ALA A 18 -0.15 -1.88 -8.74
N VAL A 19 -0.59 -1.58 -7.51
CA VAL A 19 0.27 -0.96 -6.48
C VAL A 19 1.44 -1.88 -6.12
N SER A 20 1.20 -3.18 -5.94
CA SER A 20 2.24 -4.16 -5.63
C SER A 20 3.33 -4.17 -6.71
N VAL A 21 2.95 -4.27 -7.98
CA VAL A 21 3.89 -4.27 -9.10
C VAL A 21 4.65 -2.95 -9.16
N ALA A 22 3.97 -1.82 -9.06
CA ALA A 22 4.61 -0.50 -9.09
C ALA A 22 5.63 -0.32 -7.96
N VAL A 23 5.27 -0.70 -6.73
CA VAL A 23 6.16 -0.58 -5.56
C VAL A 23 7.32 -1.55 -5.67
N GLY A 24 7.08 -2.80 -6.06
CA GLY A 24 8.13 -3.81 -6.21
C GLY A 24 9.17 -3.40 -7.26
N VAL A 25 8.71 -3.06 -8.47
CA VAL A 25 9.57 -2.61 -9.57
C VAL A 25 10.29 -1.32 -9.20
N GLY A 26 9.58 -0.33 -8.68
CA GLY A 26 10.16 0.95 -8.28
C GLY A 26 11.25 0.80 -7.22
N SER A 27 11.10 -0.17 -6.31
CA SER A 27 12.10 -0.46 -5.27
C SER A 27 13.37 -1.07 -5.83
N VAL A 28 13.25 -2.10 -6.67
CA VAL A 28 14.41 -2.77 -7.31
C VAL A 28 15.15 -1.81 -8.23
N LEU A 29 14.44 -1.04 -9.06
CA LEU A 29 15.07 -0.07 -9.96
C LEU A 29 15.72 1.09 -9.20
N SER A 30 15.12 1.54 -8.09
CA SER A 30 15.73 2.57 -7.22
C SER A 30 17.06 2.08 -6.62
N GLU A 31 17.13 0.80 -6.24
CA GLU A 31 18.36 0.20 -5.75
C GLU A 31 19.44 0.15 -6.83
N ILE A 32 19.08 -0.23 -8.06
CA ILE A 32 20.02 -0.21 -9.20
C ILE A 32 20.56 1.21 -9.42
N VAL A 33 19.72 2.24 -9.36
CA VAL A 33 20.16 3.65 -9.47
C VAL A 33 21.13 4.04 -8.35
N TYR A 34 20.85 3.61 -7.13
CA TYR A 34 21.72 3.85 -5.97
C TYR A 34 23.11 3.23 -6.18
N GLN A 35 23.15 1.94 -6.51
CA GLN A 35 24.41 1.20 -6.73
C GLN A 35 25.24 1.76 -7.89
N ASN A 36 24.59 2.34 -8.90
CA ASN A 36 25.25 2.96 -10.04
C ASN A 36 25.59 4.46 -9.83
N ASN A 37 25.44 5.00 -8.62
CA ASN A 37 25.67 6.42 -8.29
C ASN A 37 24.98 7.38 -9.27
N SER A 38 23.80 6.99 -9.75
CA SER A 38 23.09 7.74 -10.78
C SER A 38 22.41 8.98 -10.20
N PRO A 39 22.21 10.04 -10.99
CA PRO A 39 21.58 11.27 -10.54
C PRO A 39 20.21 11.08 -9.85
N LEU A 40 19.93 11.90 -8.83
CA LEU A 40 18.73 11.79 -8.00
C LEU A 40 17.41 11.90 -8.78
N TYR A 41 17.38 12.59 -9.92
CA TYR A 41 16.15 12.71 -10.72
C TYR A 41 15.68 11.36 -11.30
N TYR A 42 16.56 10.35 -11.42
CA TYR A 42 16.17 9.03 -11.89
C TYR A 42 15.20 8.33 -10.94
N TYR A 43 15.28 8.58 -9.63
CA TYR A 43 14.31 8.04 -8.68
C TYR A 43 12.89 8.52 -9.01
N ALA A 44 12.71 9.81 -9.32
CA ALA A 44 11.41 10.36 -9.69
C ALA A 44 10.88 9.72 -10.99
N ILE A 45 11.75 9.59 -12.00
CA ILE A 45 11.40 8.93 -13.27
C ILE A 45 10.99 7.47 -13.04
N ILE A 46 11.75 6.73 -12.23
CA ILE A 46 11.46 5.33 -11.90
C ILE A 46 10.12 5.19 -11.19
N TRP A 47 9.85 6.01 -10.18
CA TRP A 47 8.60 5.91 -9.43
C TRP A 47 7.40 6.29 -10.30
N ILE A 48 7.48 7.38 -11.06
CA ILE A 48 6.42 7.78 -12.00
C ILE A 48 6.23 6.70 -13.07
N GLY A 49 7.31 6.21 -13.67
CA GLY A 49 7.29 5.18 -14.70
C GLY A 49 6.74 3.85 -14.20
N SER A 50 7.09 3.44 -12.98
CA SER A 50 6.61 2.19 -12.38
C SER A 50 5.10 2.23 -12.12
N PHE A 51 4.59 3.34 -11.57
CA PHE A 51 3.15 3.52 -11.36
C PHE A 51 2.39 3.67 -12.69
N ALA A 52 2.90 4.49 -13.61
CA ALA A 52 2.29 4.68 -14.93
C ALA A 52 2.26 3.37 -15.72
N GLY A 53 3.35 2.59 -15.70
CA GLY A 53 3.47 1.29 -16.33
C GLY A 53 2.50 0.27 -15.74
N ALA A 54 2.47 0.13 -14.41
CA ALA A 54 1.58 -0.82 -13.74
C ALA A 54 0.08 -0.48 -13.97
N ILE A 55 -0.31 0.79 -13.83
CA ILE A 55 -1.68 1.24 -14.07
C ILE A 55 -2.03 1.12 -15.57
N GLY A 56 -1.11 1.48 -16.46
CA GLY A 56 -1.26 1.37 -17.91
C GLY A 56 -1.48 -0.07 -18.36
N ALA A 57 -0.66 -1.00 -17.86
CA ALA A 57 -0.80 -2.43 -18.13
C ALA A 57 -2.12 -3.01 -17.57
N ALA A 58 -2.58 -2.51 -16.42
CA ALA A 58 -3.88 -2.86 -15.87
C ALA A 58 -5.06 -2.14 -16.56
N GLY A 59 -4.81 -1.22 -17.49
CA GLY A 59 -5.71 -0.17 -17.98
C GLY A 59 -7.18 -0.60 -18.20
N PRO A 60 -7.48 -1.59 -19.07
CA PRO A 60 -8.86 -2.01 -19.32
C PRO A 60 -9.58 -2.53 -18.07
N ARG A 61 -8.87 -3.27 -17.21
CA ARG A 61 -9.42 -3.79 -15.94
C ARG A 61 -9.58 -2.67 -14.91
N PHE A 62 -8.61 -1.77 -14.83
CA PHE A 62 -8.64 -0.64 -13.93
C PHE A 62 -9.77 0.34 -14.27
N ARG A 63 -9.98 0.68 -15.55
CA ARG A 63 -11.11 1.52 -15.98
C ARG A 63 -12.46 0.94 -15.54
N LYS A 64 -12.64 -0.38 -15.66
CA LYS A 64 -13.85 -1.08 -15.17
C LYS A 64 -13.95 -1.09 -13.64
N ALA A 65 -12.83 -1.07 -12.93
CA ALA A 65 -12.77 -1.04 -11.47
C ALA A 65 -13.10 0.35 -10.88
N VAL A 66 -12.78 1.44 -11.58
CA VAL A 66 -12.93 2.83 -11.07
C VAL A 66 -14.32 3.15 -10.52
N PRO A 67 -15.45 2.83 -11.19
CA PRO A 67 -16.77 3.13 -10.66
C PRO A 67 -17.04 2.44 -9.32
N ALA A 68 -16.64 1.18 -9.18
CA ALA A 68 -16.81 0.42 -7.93
C ALA A 68 -15.91 0.96 -6.81
N ILE A 69 -14.66 1.33 -7.14
CA ILE A 69 -13.74 1.98 -6.18
C ILE A 69 -14.33 3.30 -5.68
N ARG A 70 -14.78 4.17 -6.60
CA ARG A 70 -15.45 5.44 -6.25
C ARG A 70 -16.71 5.20 -5.42
N GLY A 71 -17.51 4.20 -5.78
CA GLY A 71 -18.68 3.78 -5.02
C GLY A 71 -18.35 3.44 -3.58
N ARG A 72 -17.29 2.64 -3.35
CA ARG A 72 -16.81 2.34 -1.99
C ARG A 72 -16.34 3.60 -1.27
N MET A 73 -15.55 4.46 -1.92
CA MET A 73 -15.02 5.69 -1.31
C MET A 73 -16.13 6.64 -0.84
N LYS A 74 -17.29 6.69 -1.52
CA LYS A 74 -18.42 7.51 -1.06
C LYS A 74 -18.95 7.13 0.33
N ASN A 75 -18.70 5.91 0.80
CA ASN A 75 -19.09 5.50 2.14
C ASN A 75 -18.37 6.29 3.23
N SER A 76 -17.11 6.69 2.99
CA SER A 76 -16.35 7.46 3.99
C SER A 76 -16.86 8.88 4.18
N ILE A 77 -17.64 9.42 3.24
CA ILE A 77 -18.27 10.74 3.35
C ILE A 77 -19.25 10.77 4.53
N LYS A 78 -19.92 9.65 4.81
CA LYS A 78 -20.94 9.54 5.87
C LYS A 78 -20.34 9.33 7.26
N TRP A 79 -19.03 9.11 7.36
CA TRP A 79 -18.38 8.91 8.65
C TRP A 79 -18.37 10.20 9.47
N SER A 80 -18.36 10.06 10.80
CA SER A 80 -18.16 11.19 11.70
C SER A 80 -16.81 11.88 11.44
N THR A 81 -16.71 13.16 11.77
CA THR A 81 -15.46 13.92 11.64
C THR A 81 -14.31 13.27 12.38
N ALA A 82 -14.56 12.75 13.59
CA ALA A 82 -13.56 12.03 14.37
C ALA A 82 -13.07 10.75 13.65
N ALA A 83 -13.96 9.96 13.07
CA ALA A 83 -13.56 8.75 12.33
C ALA A 83 -12.73 9.08 11.07
N LYS A 84 -13.10 10.16 10.35
CA LYS A 84 -12.31 10.67 9.22
C LYS A 84 -10.93 11.15 9.66
N ALA A 85 -10.85 11.89 10.78
CA ALA A 85 -9.59 12.37 11.32
C ALA A 85 -8.68 11.21 11.74
N VAL A 86 -9.21 10.23 12.48
CA VAL A 86 -8.45 9.03 12.88
C VAL A 86 -7.94 8.26 11.67
N ASN A 87 -8.80 7.99 10.68
CA ASN A 87 -8.37 7.31 9.46
C ASN A 87 -7.34 8.14 8.66
N GLY A 88 -7.56 9.44 8.55
CA GLY A 88 -6.63 10.37 7.90
C GLY A 88 -5.26 10.39 8.57
N LEU A 89 -5.22 10.47 9.90
CA LEU A 89 -3.98 10.40 10.69
C LEU A 89 -3.31 9.02 10.59
N SER A 90 -4.09 7.93 10.51
CA SER A 90 -3.54 6.58 10.33
C SER A 90 -2.79 6.43 9.00
N TRP A 91 -3.26 7.14 7.95
CA TRP A 91 -2.58 7.21 6.67
C TRP A 91 -1.45 8.23 6.68
N ALA A 92 -1.76 9.50 6.92
CA ALA A 92 -0.84 10.61 6.69
C ALA A 92 0.19 10.79 7.82
N GLY A 93 -0.15 10.43 9.06
CA GLY A 93 0.70 10.64 10.23
C GLY A 93 2.08 10.00 10.06
N PRO A 94 2.18 8.68 9.84
CA PRO A 94 3.48 8.02 9.66
C PRO A 94 4.29 8.60 8.49
N PHE A 95 3.66 8.92 7.35
CA PHE A 95 4.38 9.53 6.22
C PHE A 95 4.84 10.96 6.51
N ALA A 96 4.03 11.76 7.22
CA ALA A 96 4.42 13.11 7.64
C ALA A 96 5.60 13.06 8.62
N SER A 97 5.63 12.07 9.51
CA SER A 97 6.73 11.86 10.45
C SER A 97 8.06 11.56 9.77
N ILE A 98 8.09 11.10 8.51
CA ILE A 98 9.34 10.86 7.76
C ILE A 98 10.15 12.15 7.62
N ALA A 99 9.48 13.30 7.42
CA ALA A 99 10.18 14.58 7.29
C ALA A 99 10.93 14.97 8.57
N ALA A 100 10.37 14.62 9.75
CA ALA A 100 11.00 14.88 11.04
C ALA A 100 12.01 13.78 11.43
N PHE A 101 11.78 12.54 11.01
CA PHE A 101 12.56 11.36 11.38
C PHE A 101 12.95 10.53 10.15
N PRO A 102 13.80 11.06 9.26
CA PRO A 102 14.15 10.38 8.00
C PRO A 102 14.87 9.04 8.22
N SER A 103 15.62 8.89 9.33
CA SER A 103 16.26 7.62 9.71
C SER A 103 15.29 6.49 10.03
N LEU A 104 14.01 6.81 10.26
CA LEU A 104 12.94 5.84 10.52
C LEU A 104 12.12 5.51 9.27
N TYR A 105 12.55 5.96 8.08
CA TYR A 105 11.81 5.85 6.83
C TYR A 105 11.22 4.45 6.61
N GLN A 106 12.07 3.42 6.69
CA GLN A 106 11.74 2.01 6.46
C GLN A 106 10.65 1.47 7.39
N TYR A 107 10.55 2.01 8.61
CA TYR A 107 9.51 1.65 9.57
C TYR A 107 8.24 2.47 9.34
N LEU A 108 8.39 3.77 9.11
CA LEU A 108 7.28 4.69 8.95
C LEU A 108 6.46 4.39 7.68
N ILE A 109 7.08 3.90 6.61
CA ILE A 109 6.34 3.43 5.43
C ILE A 109 5.49 2.19 5.74
N LEU A 110 6.03 1.21 6.47
CA LEU A 110 5.31 0.00 6.86
C LEU A 110 4.17 0.32 7.82
N LEU A 111 4.44 1.21 8.79
CA LEU A 111 3.47 1.68 9.75
C LEU A 111 2.34 2.46 9.06
N GLY A 112 2.65 3.36 8.12
CA GLY A 112 1.66 4.13 7.36
C GLY A 112 0.74 3.25 6.52
N ILE A 113 1.31 2.31 5.76
CA ILE A 113 0.51 1.35 4.99
C ILE A 113 -0.29 0.43 5.92
N GLY A 114 0.32 -0.02 7.02
CA GLY A 114 -0.29 -0.88 8.02
C GLY A 114 -1.50 -0.24 8.70
N LEU A 115 -1.29 0.87 9.38
CA LEU A 115 -2.32 1.63 10.10
C LEU A 115 -3.38 2.16 9.14
N GLY A 116 -2.98 2.70 7.98
CA GLY A 116 -3.91 3.21 6.98
C GLY A 116 -4.92 2.16 6.52
N ASN A 117 -4.44 0.99 6.10
CA ASN A 117 -5.33 -0.08 5.63
C ASN A 117 -6.16 -0.71 6.76
N LEU A 118 -5.56 -0.92 7.94
CA LEU A 118 -6.27 -1.48 9.10
C LEU A 118 -7.37 -0.53 9.58
N SER A 119 -7.07 0.76 9.70
CA SER A 119 -8.03 1.80 10.08
C SER A 119 -9.16 1.89 9.06
N THR A 120 -8.85 1.91 7.76
CA THR A 120 -9.88 1.93 6.71
C THR A 120 -10.77 0.69 6.78
N TYR A 121 -10.22 -0.50 7.02
CA TYR A 121 -11.02 -1.71 7.23
C TYR A 121 -11.96 -1.59 8.44
N ILE A 122 -11.45 -1.18 9.61
CA ILE A 122 -12.24 -1.03 10.83
C ILE A 122 -13.37 -0.03 10.61
N MET A 123 -13.08 1.12 10.02
CA MET A 123 -14.07 2.18 9.79
C MET A 123 -15.13 1.76 8.75
N MET A 124 -14.72 1.11 7.65
CA MET A 124 -15.65 0.58 6.65
C MET A 124 -16.58 -0.48 7.25
N LYS A 125 -16.04 -1.37 8.09
CA LYS A 125 -16.84 -2.40 8.77
C LYS A 125 -17.82 -1.78 9.76
N LYS A 126 -17.35 -0.84 10.59
CA LYS A 126 -18.15 -0.22 11.66
C LYS A 126 -19.22 0.73 11.13
N TYR A 127 -18.88 1.62 10.20
CA TYR A 127 -19.75 2.72 9.77
C TYR A 127 -20.46 2.47 8.44
N SER A 128 -20.08 1.42 7.72
CA SER A 128 -20.63 1.16 6.38
C SER A 128 -21.07 -0.29 6.17
N GLY A 129 -20.87 -1.17 7.17
CA GLY A 129 -21.24 -2.58 7.09
C GLY A 129 -20.47 -3.37 6.03
N LEU A 130 -19.32 -2.85 5.58
CA LEU A 130 -18.53 -3.45 4.49
C LEU A 130 -17.35 -4.26 5.05
N ASP A 131 -17.29 -5.54 4.69
CA ASP A 131 -16.20 -6.45 5.07
C ASP A 131 -15.09 -6.48 4.00
N ASN A 132 -14.18 -5.50 4.06
CA ASN A 132 -13.06 -5.35 3.12
C ASN A 132 -11.81 -6.11 3.60
N ARG A 133 -11.91 -7.44 3.72
CA ARG A 133 -10.81 -8.26 4.24
C ARG A 133 -9.50 -8.11 3.46
N GLU A 134 -9.55 -7.78 2.18
CA GLU A 134 -8.37 -7.46 1.39
C GLU A 134 -7.54 -6.32 1.99
N GLN A 135 -8.19 -5.28 2.56
CA GLN A 135 -7.50 -4.20 3.26
C GLN A 135 -6.95 -4.65 4.61
N LEU A 136 -7.72 -5.47 5.35
CA LEU A 136 -7.24 -6.06 6.60
C LEU A 136 -5.95 -6.85 6.38
N LEU A 137 -5.87 -7.64 5.31
CA LEU A 137 -4.67 -8.41 4.98
C LEU A 137 -3.46 -7.51 4.72
N VAL A 138 -3.60 -6.49 3.87
CA VAL A 138 -2.52 -5.52 3.62
C VAL A 138 -2.06 -4.86 4.92
N GLY A 139 -3.02 -4.41 5.73
CA GLY A 139 -2.74 -3.77 7.02
C GLY A 139 -2.01 -4.67 7.99
N ALA A 140 -2.53 -5.88 8.22
CA ALA A 140 -1.97 -6.86 9.15
C ALA A 140 -0.56 -7.31 8.74
N ILE A 141 -0.36 -7.63 7.45
CA ILE A 141 0.95 -8.06 6.95
C ILE A 141 1.97 -6.93 7.09
N SER A 142 1.60 -5.69 6.76
CA SER A 142 2.52 -4.54 6.86
C SER A 142 2.90 -4.24 8.31
N LEU A 143 1.95 -4.36 9.26
CA LEU A 143 2.24 -4.18 10.68
C LEU A 143 3.09 -5.34 11.24
N ALA A 144 2.79 -6.59 10.84
CA ALA A 144 3.58 -7.75 11.24
C ALA A 144 4.99 -7.74 10.64
N ALA A 145 5.21 -7.00 9.55
CA ALA A 145 6.52 -6.79 8.95
C ALA A 145 7.39 -5.77 9.72
N LEU A 146 6.85 -4.99 10.67
CA LEU A 146 7.64 -4.02 11.44
C LEU A 146 8.75 -4.69 12.27
N PRO A 147 8.49 -5.73 13.08
CA PRO A 147 9.57 -6.44 13.77
C PRO A 147 10.60 -7.03 12.82
N VAL A 148 10.16 -7.54 11.65
CA VAL A 148 11.06 -8.07 10.63
C VAL A 148 11.97 -6.97 10.09
N ALA A 149 11.44 -5.80 9.77
CA ALA A 149 12.22 -4.65 9.34
C ALA A 149 13.22 -4.20 10.42
N VAL A 150 12.84 -4.25 11.71
CA VAL A 150 13.75 -3.91 12.83
C VAL A 150 14.91 -4.90 12.89
N VAL A 151 14.65 -6.21 12.77
CA VAL A 151 15.72 -7.21 12.76
C VAL A 151 16.64 -7.00 11.56
N ILE A 152 16.07 -6.78 10.37
CA ILE A 152 16.82 -6.57 9.14
C ILE A 152 17.75 -5.35 9.24
N ASP A 153 17.22 -4.23 9.71
CA ASP A 153 17.97 -2.97 9.83
C ASP A 153 18.99 -3.00 10.98
N SER A 154 18.63 -3.56 12.14
CA SER A 154 19.51 -3.53 13.33
C SER A 154 20.58 -4.62 13.35
N SER A 155 20.41 -5.72 12.60
CA SER A 155 21.34 -6.85 12.65
C SER A 155 21.93 -7.23 11.29
N LEU A 156 21.11 -7.39 10.26
CA LEU A 156 21.55 -7.93 8.96
C LEU A 156 22.16 -6.86 8.05
N PHE A 157 21.67 -5.62 8.13
CA PHE A 157 22.03 -4.52 7.24
C PHE A 157 22.29 -3.21 7.99
N ALA A 158 22.81 -3.28 9.23
CA ALA A 158 23.10 -2.10 10.05
C ALA A 158 24.00 -1.05 9.34
N THR A 159 24.79 -1.48 8.35
CA THR A 159 25.66 -0.63 7.52
C THR A 159 25.11 -0.35 6.11
N HIS A 160 23.95 -0.90 5.74
CA HIS A 160 23.35 -0.82 4.40
C HIS A 160 21.88 -0.37 4.47
N GLN A 161 21.67 0.89 4.81
CA GLN A 161 20.32 1.46 4.95
C GLN A 161 19.53 1.47 3.64
N ASP A 162 20.20 1.57 2.50
CA ASP A 162 19.65 1.40 1.16
C ASP A 162 18.90 0.06 1.01
N ILE A 163 19.55 -1.03 1.42
CA ILE A 163 18.97 -2.38 1.36
C ILE A 163 17.80 -2.52 2.34
N ALA A 164 17.93 -1.98 3.56
CA ALA A 164 16.84 -1.99 4.54
C ALA A 164 15.58 -1.26 3.99
N VAL A 165 15.79 -0.11 3.35
CA VAL A 165 14.71 0.65 2.68
C VAL A 165 14.10 -0.13 1.52
N MET A 166 14.92 -0.75 0.66
CA MET A 166 14.45 -1.59 -0.44
C MET A 166 13.58 -2.74 0.11
N ILE A 167 14.07 -3.47 1.10
CA ILE A 167 13.36 -4.62 1.66
C ILE A 167 12.02 -4.21 2.27
N SER A 168 11.96 -3.13 3.05
CA SER A 168 10.68 -2.66 3.61
C SER A 168 9.66 -2.33 2.52
N ARG A 169 10.08 -1.77 1.38
CA ARG A 169 9.18 -1.55 0.24
C ARG A 169 8.79 -2.85 -0.46
N ILE A 170 9.68 -3.84 -0.54
CA ILE A 170 9.34 -5.18 -1.04
C ILE A 170 8.30 -5.86 -0.12
N LEU A 171 8.43 -5.73 1.21
CA LEU A 171 7.43 -6.23 2.16
C LEU A 171 6.06 -5.57 1.95
N ILE A 172 6.03 -4.26 1.66
CA ILE A 172 4.80 -3.55 1.25
C ILE A 172 4.25 -4.13 -0.05
N ALA A 173 5.10 -4.34 -1.07
CA ALA A 173 4.68 -4.92 -2.34
C ALA A 173 4.07 -6.31 -2.14
N ILE A 174 4.65 -7.15 -1.28
CA ILE A 174 4.11 -8.46 -0.91
C ILE A 174 2.75 -8.32 -0.20
N ALA A 175 2.62 -7.41 0.77
CA ALA A 175 1.35 -7.17 1.46
C ALA A 175 0.22 -6.82 0.47
N TYR A 176 0.49 -5.90 -0.46
CA TYR A 176 -0.43 -5.54 -1.54
C TYR A 176 -0.70 -6.69 -2.51
N ALA A 177 0.30 -7.53 -2.84
CA ALA A 177 0.11 -8.71 -3.67
C ALA A 177 -0.87 -9.68 -3.01
N VAL A 178 -0.69 -9.96 -1.71
CA VAL A 178 -1.56 -10.88 -0.96
C VAL A 178 -2.99 -10.34 -0.87
N GLY A 179 -3.17 -9.07 -0.51
CA GLY A 179 -4.50 -8.44 -0.49
C GLY A 179 -5.16 -8.45 -1.87
N GLY A 180 -4.38 -8.17 -2.92
CA GLY A 180 -4.83 -8.18 -4.31
C GLY A 180 -5.26 -9.57 -4.79
N ALA A 181 -4.42 -10.58 -4.55
CA ALA A 181 -4.70 -11.97 -4.89
C ALA A 181 -5.94 -12.49 -4.17
N TYR A 182 -6.05 -12.24 -2.85
CA TYR A 182 -7.24 -12.58 -2.07
C TYR A 182 -8.52 -11.98 -2.70
N ALA A 183 -8.47 -10.69 -3.06
CA ALA A 183 -9.61 -9.99 -3.63
C ALA A 183 -10.01 -10.52 -5.03
N LEU A 184 -9.04 -10.90 -5.86
CA LEU A 184 -9.29 -11.42 -7.21
C LEU A 184 -9.78 -12.88 -7.20
N LEU A 185 -9.23 -13.69 -6.29
CA LEU A 185 -9.58 -15.11 -6.14
C LEU A 185 -10.88 -15.34 -5.34
N ALA A 186 -11.42 -14.30 -4.70
CA ALA A 186 -12.69 -14.37 -4.00
C ALA A 186 -13.80 -14.87 -4.93
N ARG A 187 -14.53 -15.88 -4.43
CA ARG A 187 -15.68 -16.50 -5.11
C ARG A 187 -17.02 -16.03 -4.54
N LYS A 188 -17.02 -15.43 -3.34
CA LYS A 188 -18.19 -14.87 -2.64
C LYS A 188 -17.80 -13.62 -1.85
#